data_AF-A0ABD4B9R8-F1
#
_entry.id   AF-A0ABD4B9R8-F1
#
_cell.length_a   1.000
_cell.length_b   1.000
_cell.length_c   1.000
_cell.angle_alpha   90.00
_cell.angle_beta   90.00
_cell.angle_gamma   90.00
#
_symmetry.space_group_name_H-M   'P 1'
#
loop_
_entity.id
_entity.type
_entity.pdbx_description
1 polymer ?
#
loop_
_entity_poly.entity_id
_entity_poly.type
_entity_poly.pdbx_seq_one_letter_code
_entity_poly.pdbx_strand_id
1 'polypeptide(L)'
;MQLIWRHLLLKQTKTVFDMIAEHQNQVAELKGIKPQDDDWLCLQYQRAKAALQASGIDLAPCMNDTLAGNFMLNAERQIRLVDFEYASNNDRHYELALWFGEMFFSDEMELALIEDYFGQVSAQTVARIKLNKALADIKWSTWAMVQHAVSQLDFDFYKYGTWKHMRARSIINDSQWETWLRQA
;
A
#
# COMPACT_ATOMS: atom_id res chain seq x y z
N MET A 1 27.22 -16.18 4.49
CA MET A 1 26.20 -16.73 3.55
C MET A 1 25.20 -15.61 3.18
N GLN A 2 25.68 -14.49 2.63
CA GLN A 2 24.95 -13.21 2.61
C GLN A 2 25.01 -12.49 1.24
N LEU A 3 25.24 -13.22 0.14
CA LEU A 3 25.69 -12.62 -1.12
C LEU A 3 24.97 -13.10 -2.41
N ILE A 4 23.83 -13.81 -2.33
CA ILE A 4 23.20 -14.37 -3.55
C ILE A 4 21.88 -13.67 -3.94
N TRP A 5 21.23 -12.91 -3.04
CA TRP A 5 19.85 -12.42 -3.28
C TRP A 5 19.70 -10.91 -3.48
N ARG A 6 20.77 -10.12 -3.49
CA ARG A 6 20.65 -8.64 -3.43
C ARG A 6 20.03 -7.95 -4.66
N HIS A 7 19.75 -8.64 -5.77
CA HIS A 7 19.37 -7.98 -7.03
C HIS A 7 18.37 -8.73 -7.94
N LEU A 8 17.63 -9.73 -7.44
CA LEU A 8 16.64 -10.41 -8.27
C LEU A 8 15.27 -9.74 -8.14
N LEU A 9 15.04 -8.76 -9.01
CA LEU A 9 13.72 -8.25 -9.30
C LEU A 9 12.86 -9.31 -9.99
N LEU A 10 11.55 -9.28 -9.76
CA LEU A 10 10.56 -10.07 -10.49
C LEU A 10 10.52 -9.65 -11.96
N LYS A 11 9.96 -10.50 -12.82
CA LYS A 11 9.76 -10.18 -14.25
C LYS A 11 8.82 -8.98 -14.45
N GLN A 12 7.86 -8.79 -13.56
CA GLN A 12 6.89 -7.71 -13.62
C GLN A 12 7.24 -6.61 -12.63
N THR A 13 7.26 -5.37 -13.10
CA THR A 13 7.24 -4.16 -12.26
C THR A 13 5.87 -3.53 -12.40
N LYS A 14 5.16 -3.40 -11.28
CA LYS A 14 3.84 -2.77 -11.21
C LYS A 14 3.72 -2.13 -9.83
N THR A 15 4.04 -0.85 -9.76
CA THR A 15 4.08 -0.09 -8.51
C THR A 15 2.67 0.21 -8.01
N VAL A 16 2.56 0.72 -6.78
CA VAL A 16 1.28 1.24 -6.27
C VAL A 16 0.67 2.30 -7.18
N PHE A 17 1.48 3.12 -7.86
CA PHE A 17 0.99 4.13 -8.78
C PHE A 17 0.30 3.51 -9.99
N ASP A 18 0.87 2.42 -10.52
CA ASP A 18 0.30 1.67 -11.64
C ASP A 18 -0.99 0.97 -11.22
N MET A 19 -1.00 0.37 -10.02
CA MET A 19 -2.20 -0.27 -9.46
C MET A 19 -3.33 0.73 -9.19
N ILE A 20 -3.04 1.91 -8.66
CA ILE A 20 -4.07 2.96 -8.44
C ILE A 20 -4.60 3.44 -9.79
N ALA A 21 -3.73 3.76 -10.74
CA ALA A 21 -4.14 4.24 -12.06
C ALA A 21 -5.01 3.23 -12.81
N GLU A 22 -4.63 1.94 -12.76
CA GLU A 22 -5.41 0.86 -13.36
C GLU A 22 -6.83 0.79 -12.78
N HIS A 23 -6.97 0.74 -11.45
CA HIS A 23 -8.31 0.67 -10.83
C HIS A 23 -9.11 1.96 -11.03
N GLN A 24 -8.48 3.14 -11.01
CA GLN A 24 -9.18 4.40 -11.32
C GLN A 24 -9.76 4.39 -12.75
N ASN A 25 -9.00 3.87 -13.72
CA ASN A 25 -9.48 3.71 -15.10
C ASN A 25 -10.64 2.71 -15.17
N GLN A 26 -10.50 1.55 -14.51
CA GLN A 26 -11.57 0.55 -14.46
C GLN A 26 -12.85 1.09 -13.81
N VAL A 27 -12.75 1.83 -12.70
CA VAL A 27 -13.90 2.48 -12.08
C VAL A 27 -14.59 3.44 -13.07
N ALA A 28 -13.81 4.21 -13.83
CA ALA A 28 -14.37 5.11 -14.84
C ALA A 28 -15.07 4.36 -15.98
N GLU A 29 -14.44 3.30 -16.52
CA GLU A 29 -15.00 2.46 -17.58
C GLU A 29 -16.29 1.77 -17.16
N LEU A 30 -16.34 1.25 -15.93
CA LEU A 30 -17.50 0.58 -15.35
C LEU A 30 -18.59 1.55 -14.89
N LYS A 31 -18.34 2.87 -14.91
CA LYS A 31 -19.18 3.88 -14.26
C LYS A 31 -19.44 3.54 -12.80
N GLY A 32 -18.41 3.01 -12.13
CA GLY A 32 -18.45 2.59 -10.74
C GLY A 32 -18.69 3.77 -9.80
N ILE A 33 -19.27 3.46 -8.63
CA ILE A 33 -19.52 4.46 -7.59
C ILE A 33 -18.18 4.93 -7.02
N LYS A 34 -18.07 6.22 -6.75
CA LYS A 34 -16.93 6.83 -6.07
C LYS A 34 -17.39 7.55 -4.79
N PRO A 35 -16.56 7.58 -3.74
CA PRO A 35 -16.82 8.43 -2.59
C PRO A 35 -16.88 9.92 -2.98
N GLN A 36 -17.62 10.72 -2.22
CA GLN A 36 -17.96 12.10 -2.60
C GLN A 36 -16.74 13.03 -2.75
N ASP A 37 -15.69 12.82 -1.97
CA ASP A 37 -14.46 13.62 -1.97
C ASP A 37 -13.30 12.95 -2.76
N ASP A 38 -13.61 12.07 -3.71
CA ASP A 38 -12.63 11.39 -4.58
C ASP A 38 -11.68 12.36 -5.29
N ASP A 39 -12.18 13.49 -5.81
CA ASP A 39 -11.34 14.49 -6.49
C ASP A 39 -10.28 15.10 -5.54
N TRP A 40 -10.66 15.36 -4.28
CA TRP A 40 -9.72 15.86 -3.28
C TRP A 40 -8.69 14.79 -2.91
N LEU A 41 -9.13 13.53 -2.75
CA LEU A 41 -8.22 12.43 -2.45
C LEU A 41 -7.24 12.19 -3.61
N CYS A 42 -7.71 12.30 -4.85
CA CYS A 42 -6.90 12.20 -6.06
C CYS A 42 -5.82 13.30 -6.11
N LEU A 43 -6.15 14.54 -5.75
CA LEU A 43 -5.17 15.61 -5.65
C LEU A 43 -4.06 15.25 -4.65
N GLN A 44 -4.42 14.72 -3.48
CA GLN A 44 -3.44 14.35 -2.44
C GLN A 44 -2.60 13.14 -2.85
N TYR A 45 -3.19 12.17 -3.55
CA TYR A 45 -2.46 11.09 -4.22
C TYR A 45 -1.40 11.64 -5.18
N GLN A 46 -1.74 12.59 -6.05
CA GLN A 46 -0.75 13.16 -6.99
C GLN A 46 0.40 13.86 -6.26
N ARG A 47 0.14 14.53 -5.14
CA ARG A 47 1.18 15.16 -4.30
C ARG A 47 2.11 14.12 -3.68
N ALA A 48 1.56 13.06 -3.10
CA ALA A 48 2.34 11.97 -2.52
C ALA A 48 3.15 11.22 -3.59
N LYS A 49 2.55 10.94 -4.75
CA LYS A 49 3.24 10.34 -5.90
C LYS A 49 4.42 11.20 -6.35
N ALA A 50 4.22 12.50 -6.53
CA ALA A 50 5.28 13.41 -6.93
C ALA A 50 6.44 13.44 -5.93
N ALA A 51 6.13 13.50 -4.62
CA ALA A 51 7.15 13.47 -3.56
C ALA A 51 7.97 12.16 -3.59
N LEU A 52 7.28 11.01 -3.59
CA LEU A 52 7.93 9.69 -3.61
C LEU A 52 8.77 9.46 -4.88
N GLN A 53 8.32 9.96 -6.04
CA GLN A 53 9.06 9.84 -7.30
C GLN A 53 10.29 10.75 -7.33
N ALA A 54 10.22 11.95 -6.74
CA ALA A 54 11.33 12.91 -6.74
C ALA A 54 12.57 12.39 -5.97
N SER A 55 12.35 11.61 -4.93
CA SER A 55 13.41 10.98 -4.12
C SER A 55 13.81 9.57 -4.58
N GLY A 56 13.20 9.07 -5.67
CA GLY A 56 13.45 7.75 -6.24
C GLY A 56 12.66 6.64 -5.54
N ILE A 57 12.40 5.55 -6.27
CA ILE A 57 11.65 4.38 -5.76
C ILE A 57 12.63 3.24 -5.51
N ASP A 58 12.64 2.73 -4.27
CA ASP A 58 13.49 1.62 -3.88
C ASP A 58 12.81 0.28 -4.18
N LEU A 59 12.94 -0.16 -5.44
CA LEU A 59 12.27 -1.35 -5.95
C LEU A 59 12.78 -2.63 -5.31
N ALA A 60 11.84 -3.47 -4.87
CA ALA A 60 12.06 -4.83 -4.42
C ALA A 60 10.91 -5.74 -4.88
N PRO A 61 11.10 -7.07 -4.96
CA PRO A 61 10.00 -8.01 -5.03
C PRO A 61 9.05 -7.79 -3.85
N CYS A 62 7.82 -7.41 -4.14
CA CYS A 62 6.77 -7.13 -3.17
C CYS A 62 5.62 -8.09 -3.41
N MET A 63 4.99 -8.58 -2.34
CA MET A 63 3.81 -9.43 -2.47
C MET A 63 2.55 -8.59 -2.73
N ASN A 64 2.55 -7.32 -2.29
CA ASN A 64 1.51 -6.32 -2.54
C ASN A 64 0.11 -6.67 -1.99
N ASP A 65 -0.01 -7.71 -1.16
CA ASP A 65 -1.25 -8.15 -0.51
C ASP A 65 -1.03 -8.77 0.89
N THR A 66 -0.41 -8.03 1.80
CA THR A 66 0.01 -8.53 3.12
C THR A 66 -1.13 -8.65 4.14
N LEU A 67 -2.31 -9.11 3.70
CA LEU A 67 -3.43 -9.47 4.56
C LEU A 67 -3.09 -10.67 5.45
N ALA A 68 -3.67 -10.73 6.64
CA ALA A 68 -3.35 -11.74 7.65
C ALA A 68 -3.61 -13.17 7.14
N GLY A 69 -4.62 -13.34 6.29
CA GLY A 69 -4.97 -14.62 5.68
C GLY A 69 -3.87 -15.19 4.78
N ASN A 70 -2.92 -14.37 4.33
CA ASN A 70 -1.83 -14.79 3.45
C ASN A 70 -0.57 -15.23 4.22
N PHE A 71 -0.61 -15.22 5.56
CA PHE A 71 0.46 -15.72 6.43
C PHE A 71 0.03 -17.04 7.06
N MET A 72 0.57 -18.15 6.57
CA MET A 72 0.31 -19.49 7.08
C MET A 72 1.33 -19.87 8.15
N LEU A 73 0.85 -20.34 9.30
CA LEU A 73 1.69 -20.83 10.40
C LEU A 73 1.46 -22.33 10.59
N ASN A 74 2.52 -23.14 10.50
CA ASN A 74 2.42 -24.56 10.82
C ASN A 74 2.62 -24.84 12.33
N ALA A 75 2.45 -26.11 12.73
CA ALA A 75 2.62 -26.54 14.12
C ALA A 75 4.03 -26.27 14.66
N GLU A 76 5.03 -26.27 13.78
CA GLU A 76 6.44 -25.96 14.08
C GLU A 76 6.75 -24.45 14.13
N ARG A 77 5.74 -23.58 14.07
CA ARG A 77 5.84 -22.11 14.06
C ARG A 77 6.62 -21.53 12.88
N GLN A 78 6.68 -22.25 11.77
CA GLN A 78 7.24 -21.76 10.52
C GLN A 78 6.18 -21.00 9.74
N ILE A 79 6.54 -19.80 9.28
CA ILE A 79 5.68 -18.96 8.47
C ILE A 79 5.89 -19.28 6.99
N ARG A 80 4.80 -19.41 6.24
CA ARG A 80 4.79 -19.42 4.78
C ARG A 80 3.84 -18.36 4.25
N LEU A 81 4.29 -17.64 3.22
CA LEU A 81 3.46 -16.72 2.47
C LEU A 81 2.73 -17.49 1.37
N VAL A 82 1.48 -17.13 1.13
CA VAL A 82 0.65 -17.65 0.04
C VAL A 82 0.02 -16.48 -0.73
N ASP A 83 -0.67 -16.80 -1.82
CA ASP A 83 -1.42 -15.85 -2.65
C ASP A 83 -0.58 -14.69 -3.22
N PHE A 84 0.17 -14.98 -4.28
CA PHE A 84 1.09 -14.04 -4.93
C PHE A 84 0.48 -13.40 -6.19
N GLU A 85 -0.85 -13.32 -6.30
CA GLU A 85 -1.50 -12.81 -7.52
C GLU A 85 -1.19 -11.34 -7.83
N TYR A 86 -0.92 -10.53 -6.80
CA TYR A 86 -0.50 -9.13 -6.93
C TYR A 86 1.03 -8.94 -6.92
N ALA A 87 1.82 -10.01 -6.86
CA ALA A 87 3.26 -9.90 -6.67
C ALA A 87 3.95 -9.22 -7.86
N SER A 88 4.72 -8.17 -7.59
CA SER A 88 5.44 -7.38 -8.60
C SER A 88 6.61 -6.66 -7.94
N ASN A 89 7.52 -6.08 -8.73
CA ASN A 89 8.45 -5.10 -8.17
C ASN A 89 7.69 -3.81 -7.82
N ASN A 90 7.83 -3.39 -6.57
CA ASN A 90 7.24 -2.18 -6.03
C ASN A 90 8.19 -1.56 -4.98
N ASP A 91 7.85 -0.39 -4.44
CA ASP A 91 8.63 0.23 -3.36
C ASP A 91 8.60 -0.66 -2.12
N ARG A 92 9.76 -1.02 -1.56
CA ARG A 92 9.83 -1.76 -0.28
C ARG A 92 9.14 -1.03 0.87
N HIS A 93 9.08 0.30 0.83
CA HIS A 93 8.32 1.09 1.80
C HIS A 93 6.81 0.87 1.65
N TYR A 94 6.33 0.59 0.44
CA TYR A 94 4.92 0.24 0.21
C TYR A 94 4.57 -1.11 0.82
N GLU A 95 5.43 -2.12 0.67
CA GLU A 95 5.19 -3.45 1.25
C GLU A 95 5.01 -3.38 2.78
N LEU A 96 5.90 -2.65 3.46
CA LEU A 96 5.79 -2.41 4.91
C LEU A 96 4.57 -1.55 5.25
N ALA A 97 4.28 -0.50 4.49
CA ALA A 97 3.12 0.35 4.72
C ALA A 97 1.81 -0.43 4.63
N LEU A 98 1.67 -1.28 3.61
CA LEU A 98 0.52 -2.15 3.46
C LEU A 98 0.42 -3.10 4.65
N TRP A 99 1.52 -3.76 5.02
CA TRP A 99 1.52 -4.73 6.11
C TRP A 99 1.15 -4.09 7.45
N PHE A 100 1.75 -2.94 7.77
CA PHE A 100 1.46 -2.20 9.00
C PHE A 100 0.01 -1.72 9.03
N GLY A 101 -0.51 -1.26 7.88
CA GLY A 101 -1.90 -0.85 7.72
C GLY A 101 -2.89 -1.99 7.90
N GLU A 102 -2.65 -3.16 7.30
CA GLU A 102 -3.56 -4.31 7.39
C GLU A 102 -3.52 -5.00 8.76
N MET A 103 -2.35 -5.03 9.41
CA MET A 103 -2.21 -5.61 10.76
C MET A 103 -2.54 -4.63 11.89
N PHE A 104 -2.81 -3.36 11.59
CA PHE A 104 -3.06 -2.30 12.57
C PHE A 104 -1.95 -2.18 13.64
N PHE A 105 -0.70 -2.25 13.20
CA PHE A 105 0.43 -2.09 14.11
C PHE A 105 0.46 -0.67 14.72
N SER A 106 0.82 -0.60 16.00
CA SER A 106 1.08 0.66 16.71
C SER A 106 2.35 1.32 16.17
N ASP A 107 2.48 2.64 16.30
CA ASP A 107 3.69 3.37 15.88
C ASP A 107 4.98 2.82 16.50
N GLU A 108 4.96 2.40 17.77
CA GLU A 108 6.13 1.78 18.43
C GLU A 108 6.59 0.49 17.71
N MET A 109 5.62 -0.36 17.35
CA MET A 109 5.88 -1.58 16.58
C MET A 109 6.37 -1.26 15.16
N GLU A 110 5.77 -0.28 14.48
CA GLU A 110 6.21 0.16 13.15
C GLU A 110 7.68 0.60 13.20
N LEU A 111 8.07 1.42 14.18
CA LEU A 111 9.44 1.89 14.34
C LEU A 111 10.42 0.75 14.62
N ALA A 112 10.05 -0.20 15.49
CA ALA A 112 10.88 -1.38 15.76
C ALA A 112 11.09 -2.24 14.51
N LEU A 113 10.03 -2.47 13.71
CA LEU A 113 10.10 -3.22 12.46
C LEU A 113 10.88 -2.48 11.36
N ILE A 114 10.80 -1.15 11.31
CA ILE A 114 11.61 -0.33 10.42
C ILE A 114 13.09 -0.45 10.76
N GLU A 115 13.45 -0.34 12.05
CA GLU A 115 14.83 -0.51 12.54
C GLU A 115 15.36 -1.91 12.17
N ASP A 116 14.58 -2.97 12.41
CA ASP A 116 14.97 -4.35 12.09
C ASP A 116 15.18 -4.55 10.57
N TYR A 117 14.27 -4.02 9.74
CA TYR A 117 14.30 -4.23 8.29
C TYR A 117 15.35 -3.38 7.57
N PHE A 118 15.46 -2.09 7.92
CA PHE A 118 16.39 -1.14 7.27
C PHE A 118 17.73 -0.99 7.99
N GLY A 119 17.85 -1.49 9.21
CA GLY A 119 19.02 -1.33 10.08
C GLY A 119 19.10 0.04 10.78
N GLN A 120 18.14 0.93 10.52
CA GLN A 120 17.98 2.23 11.18
C GLN A 120 16.60 2.82 10.89
N VAL A 121 16.05 3.57 11.84
CA VAL A 121 14.92 4.48 11.59
C VAL A 121 15.44 5.81 11.07
N SER A 122 14.92 6.26 9.94
CA SER A 122 15.14 7.61 9.42
C SER A 122 13.82 8.35 9.20
N ALA A 123 13.84 9.69 9.31
CA ALA A 123 12.65 10.52 9.04
C ALA A 123 12.12 10.31 7.62
N GLN A 124 13.01 10.11 6.65
CA GLN A 124 12.64 9.80 5.27
C GLN A 124 11.91 8.46 5.17
N THR A 125 12.46 7.39 5.75
CA THR A 125 11.82 6.05 5.75
C THR A 125 10.42 6.09 6.37
N VAL A 126 10.27 6.76 7.52
CA VAL A 126 8.98 6.94 8.19
C VAL A 126 8.01 7.71 7.31
N ALA A 127 8.44 8.85 6.74
CA ALA A 127 7.62 9.65 5.84
C ALA A 127 7.14 8.82 4.63
N ARG A 128 8.04 8.09 3.97
CA ARG A 128 7.69 7.23 2.83
C ARG A 128 6.69 6.14 3.20
N ILE A 129 6.81 5.52 4.37
CA ILE A 129 5.85 4.52 4.84
C ILE A 129 4.50 5.18 5.11
N LYS A 130 4.45 6.31 5.83
CA LYS A 130 3.18 7.01 6.11
C LYS A 130 2.47 7.47 4.83
N LEU A 131 3.18 8.00 3.85
CA LEU A 131 2.62 8.33 2.53
C LEU A 131 2.08 7.07 1.83
N ASN A 132 2.86 5.99 1.80
CA ASN A 132 2.44 4.74 1.17
C ASN A 132 1.26 4.06 1.88
N LYS A 133 1.04 4.28 3.19
CA LYS A 133 -0.16 3.77 3.89
C LYS A 133 -1.43 4.39 3.29
N ALA A 134 -1.41 5.70 3.02
CA ALA A 134 -2.52 6.35 2.34
C ALA A 134 -2.69 5.82 0.90
N LEU A 135 -1.60 5.58 0.16
CA LEU A 135 -1.68 5.04 -1.20
C LEU A 135 -2.19 3.60 -1.25
N ALA A 136 -1.80 2.76 -0.29
CA ALA A 136 -2.33 1.40 -0.14
C ALA A 136 -3.84 1.42 0.07
N ASP A 137 -4.35 2.30 0.94
CA ASP A 137 -5.78 2.47 1.14
C ASP A 137 -6.51 3.00 -0.10
N ILE A 138 -5.90 3.92 -0.85
CA ILE A 138 -6.46 4.38 -2.13
C ILE A 138 -6.53 3.22 -3.13
N LYS A 139 -5.47 2.41 -3.26
CA LYS A 139 -5.44 1.23 -4.13
C LYS A 139 -6.56 0.25 -3.79
N TRP A 140 -6.73 -0.06 -2.50
CA TRP A 140 -7.73 -1.05 -2.08
C TRP A 140 -9.16 -0.50 -2.09
N SER A 141 -9.32 0.81 -1.88
CA SER A 141 -10.60 1.51 -2.09
C SER A 141 -11.05 1.41 -3.54
N THR A 142 -10.17 1.77 -4.49
CA THR A 142 -10.53 1.74 -5.92
C THR A 142 -10.71 0.31 -6.43
N TRP A 143 -9.89 -0.66 -5.99
CA TRP A 143 -10.14 -2.08 -6.23
C TRP A 143 -11.52 -2.51 -5.74
N ALA A 144 -11.93 -2.10 -4.54
CA ALA A 144 -13.24 -2.44 -4.01
C ALA A 144 -14.38 -1.82 -4.81
N MET A 145 -14.21 -0.62 -5.37
CA MET A 145 -15.22 -0.01 -6.25
C MET A 145 -15.35 -0.76 -7.59
N VAL A 146 -14.23 -1.30 -8.12
CA VAL A 146 -14.27 -2.21 -9.27
C VAL A 146 -15.03 -3.48 -8.91
N GLN A 147 -14.67 -4.13 -7.79
CA GLN A 147 -15.30 -5.36 -7.34
C GLN A 147 -16.79 -5.19 -7.03
N HIS A 148 -17.20 -4.05 -6.48
CA HIS A 148 -18.61 -3.73 -6.27
C HIS A 148 -19.42 -3.76 -7.57
N ALA A 149 -18.81 -3.38 -8.70
CA ALA A 149 -19.47 -3.35 -10.00
C ALA A 149 -19.47 -4.72 -10.72
N VAL A 150 -18.48 -5.58 -10.48
CA VAL A 150 -18.27 -6.80 -11.30
C VAL A 150 -18.36 -8.12 -10.52
N SER A 151 -18.10 -8.11 -9.22
CA SER A 151 -18.01 -9.34 -8.41
C SER A 151 -19.38 -9.95 -8.16
N GLN A 152 -19.42 -11.28 -8.09
CA GLN A 152 -20.62 -12.06 -7.73
C GLN A 152 -20.54 -12.63 -6.30
N LEU A 153 -19.49 -12.29 -5.55
CA LEU A 153 -19.30 -12.77 -4.18
C LEU A 153 -20.28 -12.04 -3.23
N ASP A 154 -20.77 -12.77 -2.23
CA ASP A 154 -21.55 -12.21 -1.13
C ASP A 154 -20.62 -11.48 -0.13
N PHE A 155 -20.15 -10.30 -0.56
CA PHE A 155 -19.29 -9.42 0.21
C PHE A 155 -19.64 -7.96 -0.07
N ASP A 156 -19.72 -7.14 0.98
CA ASP A 156 -20.03 -5.72 0.86
C ASP A 156 -18.78 -4.92 0.45
N PHE A 157 -18.44 -4.98 -0.84
CA PHE A 157 -17.31 -4.26 -1.43
C PHE A 157 -17.45 -2.75 -1.29
N TYR A 158 -18.66 -2.20 -1.36
CA TYR A 158 -18.87 -0.76 -1.24
C TYR A 158 -18.50 -0.26 0.17
N LYS A 159 -18.97 -0.95 1.21
CA LYS A 159 -18.62 -0.63 2.60
C LYS A 159 -17.13 -0.80 2.86
N TYR A 160 -16.52 -1.89 2.38
CA TYR A 160 -15.08 -2.12 2.51
C TYR A 160 -14.27 -1.01 1.84
N GLY A 161 -14.60 -0.67 0.58
CA GLY A 161 -13.93 0.38 -0.17
C GLY A 161 -14.08 1.76 0.48
N THR A 162 -15.28 2.08 0.95
CA THR A 162 -15.54 3.35 1.67
C THR A 162 -14.74 3.42 2.97
N TRP A 163 -14.59 2.31 3.70
CA TRP A 163 -13.75 2.27 4.90
C TRP A 163 -12.26 2.52 4.57
N LYS A 164 -11.73 1.89 3.51
CA LYS A 164 -10.37 2.17 3.03
C LYS A 164 -10.20 3.64 2.62
N HIS A 165 -11.16 4.19 1.88
CA HIS A 165 -11.18 5.60 1.51
C HIS A 165 -11.13 6.54 2.73
N MET A 166 -11.94 6.27 3.75
CA MET A 166 -11.94 7.03 5.00
C MET A 166 -10.62 6.91 5.75
N ARG A 167 -9.96 5.75 5.73
CA ARG A 167 -8.65 5.54 6.35
C ARG A 167 -7.55 6.31 5.61
N ALA A 168 -7.52 6.28 4.27
CA ALA A 168 -6.64 7.14 3.46
C ALA A 168 -6.86 8.62 3.81
N ARG A 169 -8.12 9.06 3.83
CA ARG A 169 -8.51 10.43 4.19
C ARG A 169 -8.02 10.81 5.59
N SER A 170 -8.10 9.90 6.56
CA SER A 170 -7.61 10.15 7.92
C SER A 170 -6.09 10.36 7.95
N ILE A 171 -5.33 9.52 7.22
CA ILE A 171 -3.86 9.64 7.15
C ILE A 171 -3.46 10.95 6.46
N ILE A 172 -4.15 11.31 5.38
CA ILE A 172 -3.88 12.52 4.60
C ILE A 172 -4.21 13.80 5.39
N ASN A 173 -5.19 13.75 6.29
CA ASN A 173 -5.52 14.89 7.18
C ASN A 173 -4.65 14.96 8.44
N ASP A 174 -3.67 14.06 8.61
CA ASP A 174 -2.72 14.18 9.71
C ASP A 174 -1.95 15.51 9.61
N SER A 175 -1.77 16.17 10.74
CA SER A 175 -0.96 17.40 10.86
C SER A 175 0.45 17.27 10.28
N GLN A 176 1.00 16.05 10.22
CA GLN A 176 2.31 15.74 9.69
C GLN A 176 2.34 15.46 8.19
N TRP A 177 1.19 15.40 7.51
CA TRP A 177 1.12 15.07 6.06
C TRP A 177 2.06 15.95 5.22
N GLU A 178 2.02 17.26 5.44
CA GLU A 178 2.89 18.22 4.75
C GLU A 178 4.38 18.02 5.07
N THR A 179 4.69 17.56 6.28
CA THR A 179 6.06 17.24 6.68
C THR A 179 6.54 15.96 6.01
N TRP A 180 5.70 14.92 5.94
CA TRP A 180 6.03 13.69 5.25
C TRP A 180 6.23 13.91 3.74
N LEU A 181 5.40 14.74 3.10
CA LEU A 181 5.59 15.13 1.69
C LEU A 181 6.95 15.79 1.42
N ARG A 182 7.50 16.54 2.39
CA ARG A 182 8.82 17.18 2.25
C ARG A 182 10.00 16.27 2.58
N GLN A 183 9.77 15.26 3.41
CA GLN A 183 10.81 14.36 3.92
C GLN A 183 10.99 13.09 3.08
N ALA A 184 9.96 12.67 2.36
CA ALA A 184 9.92 11.42 1.59
C ALA A 184 10.90 11.41 0.41
#